data_AF-A0A950BRJ7-F1
#
_entry.id   AF-A0A950BRJ7-F1
#
_cell.length_a   1.000
_cell.length_b   1.000
_cell.length_c   1.000
_cell.angle_alpha   90.00
_cell.angle_beta   90.00
_cell.angle_gamma   90.00
#
_symmetry.space_group_name_H-M   'P 1'
#
loop_
_entity.id
_entity.type
_entity.pdbx_description
1 polymer ?
#
loop_
_entity_poly.entity_id
_entity_poly.type
_entity_poly.pdbx_seq_one_letter_code
_entity_poly.pdbx_strand_id
1 'polypeptide(L)'
;MLVQAVVAKVEGSKKRFTLVTSVVGLTGLQMVELFAARFRQEGGFRDLKQRLGWEECRAWTKNPIERTSQAQWVTMSLLRLTQFRLEGEGCVDWWTPPPWNRKKDRPSVLDVERLLRRHRPEI
;
A
#
# COMPACT_ATOMS: atom_id res chain seq x y z
N MET A 1 27.32 18.01 6.36
CA MET A 1 26.50 17.02 5.63
C MET A 1 25.93 17.70 4.40
N LEU A 2 26.20 17.17 3.20
CA LEU A 2 25.67 17.72 1.95
C LEU A 2 24.17 17.36 1.82
N VAL A 3 23.35 18.29 1.38
CA VAL A 3 21.90 18.08 1.16
C VAL A 3 21.48 18.70 -0.16
N GLN A 4 20.40 18.18 -0.74
CA GLN A 4 19.76 18.72 -1.92
C GLN A 4 18.34 19.15 -1.58
N ALA A 5 17.96 20.36 -2.02
CA ALA A 5 16.61 20.88 -1.89
C ALA A 5 15.95 20.97 -3.28
N VAL A 6 14.71 20.49 -3.37
CA VAL A 6 13.90 20.53 -4.59
C VAL A 6 12.59 21.25 -4.27
N VAL A 7 12.28 22.30 -5.03
CA VAL A 7 10.98 22.99 -4.98
C VAL A 7 10.23 22.69 -6.26
N ALA A 8 9.12 21.95 -6.14
CA ALA A 8 8.32 21.53 -7.28
C ALA A 8 6.91 22.11 -7.21
N LYS A 9 6.41 22.59 -8.36
CA LYS A 9 4.99 22.86 -8.56
C LYS A 9 4.39 21.65 -9.26
N VAL A 10 3.51 20.93 -8.56
CA VAL A 10 2.86 19.73 -9.09
C VAL A 10 1.45 20.09 -9.54
N GLU A 11 1.06 19.65 -10.74
CA GLU A 11 -0.30 19.83 -11.25
C GLU A 11 -1.33 19.22 -10.29
N GLY A 12 -2.46 19.91 -10.08
CA GLY A 12 -3.48 19.51 -9.11
C GLY A 12 -3.16 19.86 -7.65
N SER A 13 -1.92 20.26 -7.32
CA SER A 13 -1.59 20.75 -5.97
C SER A 13 -1.63 22.27 -5.88
N LYS A 14 -2.39 22.79 -4.90
CA LYS A 14 -2.40 24.23 -4.58
C LYS A 14 -1.07 24.70 -3.96
N LYS A 15 -0.39 23.83 -3.21
CA LYS A 15 0.88 24.14 -2.53
C LYS A 15 2.07 23.59 -3.33
N ARG A 16 3.17 24.33 -3.32
CA ARG A 16 4.47 23.82 -3.81
C ARG A 16 4.99 22.76 -2.85
N PHE A 17 5.68 21.77 -3.40
CA PHE A 17 6.38 20.77 -2.61
C PHE A 17 7.80 21.28 -2.38
N THR A 18 8.21 21.38 -1.12
CA THR A 18 9.59 21.70 -0.72
C THR A 18 10.17 20.45 -0.10
N LEU A 19 11.04 19.77 -0.85
CA LEU A 19 11.61 18.48 -0.51
C LEU A 19 13.10 18.63 -0.22
N VAL A 20 13.58 17.98 0.83
CA VAL A 20 15.00 17.99 1.22
C VAL A 20 15.47 16.55 1.37
N THR A 21 16.64 16.24 0.82
CA THR A 21 17.24 14.90 0.91
C THR A 21 18.74 14.98 1.17
N SER A 22 19.28 13.96 1.82
CA SER A 22 20.73 13.72 1.91
C SER A 22 21.28 12.97 0.68
N VAL A 23 20.41 12.44 -0.19
CA VAL A 23 20.80 11.69 -1.39
C VAL A 23 20.92 12.64 -2.58
N VAL A 24 22.12 13.18 -2.78
CA VAL A 24 22.40 14.25 -3.77
C VAL A 24 22.49 13.79 -5.23
N GLY A 25 22.32 12.49 -5.49
CA GLY A 25 22.32 11.94 -6.85
C GLY A 25 20.94 11.88 -7.50
N LEU A 26 19.88 12.25 -6.79
CA LEU A 26 18.52 12.17 -7.31
C LEU A 26 18.19 13.40 -8.15
N THR A 27 17.58 13.16 -9.30
CA THR A 27 16.99 14.26 -10.08
C THR A 27 15.78 14.85 -9.33
N GLY A 28 15.40 16.08 -9.69
CA GLY A 28 14.21 16.71 -9.12
C GLY A 28 12.93 15.88 -9.34
N LEU A 29 12.80 15.22 -10.49
CA LEU A 29 11.66 14.35 -10.80
C LEU A 29 11.63 13.11 -9.91
N GLN A 30 12.76 12.40 -9.79
CA GLN A 30 12.87 11.21 -8.92
C GLN A 30 12.56 11.56 -7.45
N MET A 31 12.97 12.73 -6.98
CA MET A 31 12.63 13.23 -5.65
C MET A 31 11.12 13.40 -5.46
N VAL A 32 10.42 13.97 -6.43
CA VAL A 32 8.96 14.13 -6.39
C VAL A 32 8.26 12.77 -6.46
N GLU A 33 8.73 11.85 -7.30
CA GLU A 33 8.18 10.49 -7.42
C GLU A 33 8.31 9.69 -6.12
N LEU A 34 9.48 9.73 -5.47
CA LEU A 34 9.70 9.10 -4.17
C LEU A 34 8.81 9.70 -3.09
N PHE A 35 8.68 11.03 -3.08
CA PHE A 35 7.77 11.70 -2.15
C PHE A 35 6.32 11.27 -2.39
N ALA A 36 5.89 11.19 -3.65
CA ALA A 36 4.55 10.72 -4.00
C ALA A 36 4.35 9.25 -3.62
N ALA A 37 5.37 8.40 -3.77
CA ALA A 37 5.32 7.00 -3.38
C ALA A 37 5.08 6.81 -1.87
N ARG A 38 5.46 7.79 -1.02
CA ARG A 38 5.19 7.78 0.42
C ARG A 38 3.70 7.60 0.74
N PHE A 39 2.80 8.16 -0.08
CA PHE A 39 1.35 8.06 0.14
C PHE A 39 0.82 6.62 0.05
N ARG A 40 1.59 5.67 -0.50
CA ARG A 40 1.25 4.24 -0.40
C ARG A 40 1.16 3.76 1.04
N GLN A 41 1.91 4.36 1.97
CA GLN A 41 1.80 4.07 3.41
C GLN A 41 0.41 4.40 3.96
N GLU A 42 -0.20 5.50 3.54
CA GLU A 42 -1.57 5.88 3.93
C GLU A 42 -2.59 4.87 3.40
N GLY A 43 -2.35 4.32 2.21
CA GLY A 43 -3.11 3.19 1.68
C GLY A 43 -2.99 1.95 2.59
N GLY A 44 -1.78 1.62 3.04
CA GLY A 44 -1.54 0.53 3.98
C GLY A 44 -2.28 0.72 5.31
N PHE A 45 -2.23 1.92 5.90
CA PHE A 45 -2.99 2.23 7.12
C PHE A 45 -4.50 2.08 6.91
N ARG A 46 -5.03 2.56 5.78
CA ARG A 46 -6.45 2.39 5.44
C ARG A 46 -6.82 0.90 5.37
N ASP A 47 -6.01 0.10 4.67
CA ASP A 47 -6.26 -1.33 4.49
C ASP A 47 -6.22 -2.07 5.84
N LEU A 48 -5.25 -1.77 6.71
CA LEU A 48 -5.17 -2.39 8.03
C LEU A 48 -6.40 -2.09 8.89
N LYS A 49 -6.84 -0.83 8.91
CA LYS A 49 -8.01 -0.39 9.68
C LYS A 49 -9.30 -0.98 9.14
N GLN A 50 -9.56 -0.82 7.84
CA GLN A 50 -10.85 -1.11 7.22
C GLN A 50 -11.01 -2.56 6.74
N ARG A 51 -9.91 -3.30 6.55
CA ARG A 51 -9.94 -4.67 6.00
C ARG A 51 -9.45 -5.72 6.98
N LEU A 52 -8.41 -5.41 7.75
CA LEU A 52 -7.83 -6.36 8.70
C LEU A 52 -8.34 -6.15 10.14
N GLY A 53 -9.29 -5.24 10.34
CA GLY A 53 -9.96 -5.03 11.63
C GLY A 53 -9.04 -4.43 12.70
N TRP A 54 -8.04 -3.63 12.32
CA TRP A 54 -7.14 -3.02 13.30
C TRP A 54 -7.89 -2.13 14.30
N GLU A 55 -8.89 -1.38 13.86
CA GLU A 55 -9.75 -0.56 14.74
C GLU A 55 -10.80 -1.38 15.49
N GLU A 56 -10.95 -2.67 15.17
CA GLU A 56 -11.96 -3.58 15.75
C GLU A 56 -11.36 -4.57 16.75
N CYS A 57 -10.10 -4.36 17.17
CA CYS A 57 -9.43 -5.21 18.14
C CYS A 57 -10.17 -5.19 19.49
N ARG A 58 -10.60 -6.36 19.97
CA ARG A 58 -11.31 -6.52 21.25
C ARG A 58 -10.40 -6.80 22.44
N ALA A 59 -9.10 -6.64 22.27
CA ALA A 59 -8.14 -6.84 23.35
C ALA A 59 -8.10 -5.62 24.27
N TRP A 60 -8.00 -5.86 25.58
CA TRP A 60 -8.08 -4.81 26.61
C TRP A 60 -6.73 -4.49 27.27
N THR A 61 -5.68 -5.24 26.93
CA THR A 61 -4.33 -5.07 27.48
C THR A 61 -3.33 -4.82 26.36
N LYS A 62 -2.23 -4.12 26.67
CA LYS A 62 -1.23 -3.66 25.68
C LYS A 62 -0.64 -4.81 24.85
N ASN A 63 -0.19 -5.87 25.51
CA ASN A 63 0.55 -6.97 24.86
C ASN A 63 -0.22 -7.63 23.69
N PRO A 64 -1.49 -8.07 23.85
CA PRO A 64 -2.24 -8.62 22.73
C PRO A 64 -2.54 -7.61 21.62
N ILE A 65 -2.72 -6.32 21.93
CA ILE A 65 -2.90 -5.27 20.92
C ILE A 65 -1.64 -5.16 20.04
N GLU A 66 -0.46 -5.08 20.66
CA GLU A 66 0.82 -4.97 19.94
C GLU A 66 1.09 -6.20 19.08
N ARG A 67 0.89 -7.40 19.62
CA ARG A 67 1.08 -8.67 18.89
C ARG A 67 0.12 -8.81 17.71
N THR A 68 -1.16 -8.48 17.91
CA THR A 68 -2.17 -8.54 16.83
C THR A 68 -1.85 -7.53 15.74
N SER A 69 -1.42 -6.31 16.12
CA SER A 69 -1.00 -5.28 15.16
C SER A 69 0.17 -5.77 14.30
N GLN A 70 1.18 -6.39 14.90
CA GLN A 70 2.31 -6.98 14.17
C GLN A 70 1.86 -8.06 13.18
N ALA A 71 0.98 -8.97 13.62
CA ALA A 71 0.42 -10.01 12.75
C ALA A 71 -0.37 -9.41 11.57
N GLN A 72 -1.15 -8.36 11.81
CA GLN A 72 -1.89 -7.63 10.77
C GLN A 72 -0.95 -6.98 9.75
N TRP A 73 0.15 -6.35 10.18
CA TRP A 73 1.17 -5.79 9.28
C TRP A 73 1.83 -6.84 8.39
N VAL A 74 2.21 -7.97 8.98
CA VAL A 74 2.79 -9.09 8.24
C VAL A 74 1.78 -9.62 7.22
N THR A 75 0.54 -9.81 7.65
CA THR A 75 -0.54 -10.30 6.77
C THR A 75 -0.78 -9.37 5.59
N MET A 76 -0.89 -8.06 5.82
CA MET A 76 -1.05 -7.06 4.76
C MET A 76 0.13 -7.09 3.77
N SER A 77 1.35 -7.18 4.30
CA SER A 77 2.57 -7.23 3.50
C SER A 77 2.61 -8.47 2.62
N LEU A 78 2.23 -9.64 3.17
CA LEU A 78 2.13 -10.90 2.42
C LEU A 78 1.07 -10.81 1.32
N LEU A 79 -0.11 -10.26 1.59
CA LEU A 79 -1.15 -10.08 0.58
C LEU A 79 -0.68 -9.17 -0.57
N ARG A 80 0.09 -8.11 -0.27
CA ARG A 80 0.69 -7.24 -1.29
C ARG A 80 1.78 -7.94 -2.09
N LEU A 81 2.64 -8.74 -1.45
CA LEU A 81 3.65 -9.52 -2.15
C LEU A 81 3.02 -10.57 -3.07
N THR A 82 1.94 -11.22 -2.63
CA THR A 82 1.16 -12.14 -3.46
C THR A 82 0.57 -11.41 -4.68
N GLN A 83 -0.01 -10.23 -4.49
CA GLN A 83 -0.48 -9.39 -5.60
C GLN A 83 0.65 -9.12 -6.61
N PHE A 84 1.80 -8.62 -6.15
CA PHE A 84 2.91 -8.30 -7.04
C PHE A 84 3.46 -9.52 -7.77
N ARG A 85 3.46 -10.68 -7.11
CA ARG A 85 3.88 -11.93 -7.73
C ARG A 85 2.92 -12.37 -8.83
N LEU A 86 1.61 -12.32 -8.59
CA LEU A 86 0.59 -12.63 -9.60
C LEU A 86 0.65 -11.66 -10.80
N GLU A 87 0.86 -10.36 -10.54
CA GLU A 87 1.07 -9.35 -11.58
C GLU A 87 2.36 -9.59 -12.37
N GLY A 88 3.45 -9.99 -11.70
CA GLY A 88 4.75 -10.25 -12.31
C GLY A 88 4.83 -11.56 -13.11
N GLU A 89 4.06 -12.57 -12.73
CA GLU A 89 3.94 -13.84 -13.47
C GLU A 89 3.06 -13.70 -14.73
N GLY A 90 2.48 -12.52 -14.98
CA GLY A 90 1.66 -12.26 -16.17
C GLY A 90 0.29 -12.93 -16.11
N CYS A 91 -0.15 -13.39 -14.93
CA CYS A 91 -1.50 -13.89 -14.75
C CYS A 91 -2.48 -12.72 -14.98
N VAL A 92 -3.25 -12.77 -16.06
CA VAL A 92 -4.26 -11.75 -16.38
C VAL A 92 -5.66 -12.11 -15.87
N ASP A 93 -5.89 -13.39 -15.57
CA ASP A 93 -7.22 -13.91 -15.23
C ASP A 93 -7.50 -14.01 -13.72
N TRP A 94 -6.49 -13.79 -12.86
CA TRP A 94 -6.68 -13.91 -11.41
C TRP A 94 -7.55 -12.78 -10.84
N TRP A 95 -7.63 -11.64 -11.55
CA TRP A 95 -8.40 -10.49 -11.13
C TRP A 95 -9.07 -9.78 -12.30
N THR A 96 -10.35 -9.48 -12.13
CA THR A 96 -11.11 -8.64 -13.03
C THR A 96 -11.79 -7.53 -12.22
N PRO A 97 -11.87 -6.28 -12.73
CA PRO A 97 -12.62 -5.24 -12.07
C PRO A 97 -14.06 -5.70 -11.79
N PRO A 98 -14.59 -5.49 -10.58
CA PRO A 98 -15.93 -5.93 -10.25
C PRO A 98 -16.97 -5.20 -11.14
N PRO A 99 -18.10 -5.84 -11.47
CA PRO A 99 -19.05 -5.30 -12.44
C PRO A 99 -19.64 -3.94 -12.03
N TRP A 100 -19.72 -3.67 -10.72
CA TRP A 100 -20.19 -2.41 -10.14
C TRP A 100 -19.12 -1.30 -10.09
N ASN A 101 -17.83 -1.61 -10.34
CA ASN A 101 -16.75 -0.63 -10.42
C ASN A 101 -15.76 -0.99 -11.53
N ARG A 102 -16.21 -0.84 -12.77
CA ARG A 102 -15.41 -1.08 -13.98
C ARG A 102 -14.25 -0.09 -14.16
N LYS A 103 -14.28 1.05 -13.45
CA LYS A 103 -13.21 2.05 -13.46
C LYS A 103 -12.04 1.68 -12.55
N LYS A 104 -12.18 0.62 -11.74
CA LYS A 104 -11.09 0.12 -10.91
C LYS A 104 -10.01 -0.44 -11.84
N ASP A 105 -8.84 0.17 -11.79
CA ASP A 105 -7.71 -0.11 -12.67
C ASP A 105 -6.68 -1.06 -12.04
N ARG A 106 -6.76 -1.27 -10.71
CA ARG A 106 -5.80 -2.10 -9.97
C ARG A 106 -6.47 -2.98 -8.91
N PRO A 107 -5.94 -4.18 -8.65
CA PRO A 107 -6.38 -5.00 -7.52
C PRO A 107 -6.03 -4.36 -6.17
N SER A 108 -6.86 -4.66 -5.19
CA SER A 108 -6.71 -4.28 -3.78
C SER A 108 -6.41 -5.49 -2.91
N VAL A 109 -5.95 -5.27 -1.68
CA VAL A 109 -5.72 -6.35 -0.69
C VAL A 109 -6.94 -7.25 -0.51
N LEU A 110 -8.14 -6.67 -0.56
CA LEU A 110 -9.40 -7.40 -0.47
C LEU A 110 -9.60 -8.39 -1.64
N ASP A 111 -9.16 -8.04 -2.84
CA ASP A 111 -9.31 -8.94 -3.99
C ASP A 111 -8.39 -10.15 -3.86
N VAL A 112 -7.16 -9.95 -3.36
CA VAL A 112 -6.23 -11.04 -3.04
C VAL A 112 -6.78 -11.91 -1.92
N GLU A 113 -7.30 -11.31 -0.85
CA GLU A 113 -7.92 -12.06 0.25
C GLU A 113 -9.09 -12.92 -0.25
N ARG A 114 -9.93 -12.37 -1.13
CA ARG A 114 -11.04 -13.10 -1.77
C ARG A 114 -10.55 -14.24 -2.66
N LEU A 115 -9.47 -14.04 -3.41
CA LEU A 115 -8.84 -15.09 -4.21
C LEU A 115 -8.37 -16.23 -3.31
N LEU A 116 -7.58 -15.93 -2.27
CA LEU A 116 -7.09 -16.94 -1.34
C LEU A 116 -8.24 -17.67 -0.63
N ARG A 117 -9.31 -16.95 -0.27
CA ARG A 117 -10.50 -17.55 0.34
C ARG A 117 -11.21 -18.50 -0.61
N ARG A 118 -11.26 -18.20 -1.92
CA ARG A 118 -11.82 -19.09 -2.95
C ARG A 118 -11.03 -20.38 -3.08
N HIS A 119 -9.70 -20.28 -3.06
CA HIS A 119 -8.79 -21.43 -3.17
C HIS A 119 -8.42 -22.06 -1.83
N ARG A 120 -9.10 -21.68 -0.74
CA ARG A 120 -8.85 -22.25 0.60
C ARG A 120 -8.88 -23.79 0.65
N PRO A 121 -9.70 -24.52 -0.13
CA PRO A 121 -9.65 -25.99 -0.13
C PRO A 121 -8.36 -26.59 -0.72
N GLU A 122 -7.61 -25.80 -1.50
CA GLU A 122 -6.40 -26.22 -2.22
C GLU A 122 -5.11 -25.82 -1.48
N ILE A 123 -5.23 -25.06 -0.37
CA ILE A 123 -4.16 -24.50 0.46
C ILE A 123 -4.25 -25.09 1.86
#